data_AF-A0A9W5V5X6-F1
#
_entry.id   AF-A0A9W5V5X6-F1
#
_cell.length_a   1.000
_cell.length_b   1.000
_cell.length_c   1.000
_cell.angle_alpha   90.00
_cell.angle_beta   90.00
_cell.angle_gamma   90.00
#
_symmetry.space_group_name_H-M   'P 1'
#
loop_
_entity.id
_entity.type
_entity.pdbx_description
1 polymer ?
#
loop_
_entity_poly.entity_id
_entity_poly.type
_entity_poly.pdbx_seq_one_letter_code
_entity_poly.pdbx_strand_id
1 'polypeptide(L)'
;MSNINPMFEPSKKTVTIPIRQSRKIRSDKKIDIKIPVSETQRQLIRTSAFQEKNSTTQYMSKLITEYLEIDYISEIHAYEYRDTKKYIHAKLEQKTHSKLVQLAIEWGVSQRAAATRILCFALRTM
;
A
#
# COMPACT_ATOMS: atom_id res chain seq x y z
N MET A 1 -1.68 -47.58 49.45
CA MET A 1 -0.78 -46.43 49.24
C MET A 1 -0.42 -46.40 47.76
N SER A 2 -1.00 -45.48 46.99
CA SER A 2 -0.78 -45.41 45.53
C SER A 2 0.51 -44.63 45.25
N ASN A 3 1.59 -45.35 44.95
CA ASN A 3 2.81 -44.77 44.38
C ASN A 3 2.52 -44.33 42.94
N ILE A 4 2.15 -43.06 42.77
CA ILE A 4 2.01 -42.43 41.47
C ILE A 4 3.42 -42.04 40.99
N ASN A 5 3.78 -42.53 39.81
CA ASN A 5 5.09 -42.37 39.21
C ASN A 5 5.35 -40.86 38.94
N PRO A 6 6.41 -40.23 39.48
CA PRO A 6 6.65 -38.78 39.36
C PRO A 6 6.91 -38.31 37.92
N MET A 7 7.04 -39.24 36.96
CA MET A 7 7.23 -38.97 35.54
C MET A 7 6.04 -38.28 34.86
N PHE A 8 4.86 -38.28 35.50
CA PHE A 8 3.63 -37.66 34.96
C PHE A 8 3.23 -36.37 35.68
N GLU A 9 4.15 -35.71 36.39
CA GLU A 9 3.87 -34.36 36.85
C GLU A 9 3.79 -33.40 35.65
N PRO A 10 2.67 -32.67 35.46
CA PRO A 10 2.59 -31.64 34.44
C PRO A 10 3.53 -30.50 34.82
N SER A 11 4.78 -30.59 34.36
CA SER A 11 5.72 -29.48 34.37
C SER A 11 5.05 -28.28 33.71
N LYS A 12 4.68 -27.27 34.50
CA LYS A 12 4.21 -25.98 34.02
C LYS A 12 5.38 -25.27 33.34
N LYS A 13 5.73 -25.71 32.13
CA LYS A 13 6.67 -25.00 31.25
C LYS A 13 5.96 -23.73 30.80
N THR A 14 6.28 -22.62 31.44
CA THR A 14 5.92 -21.29 30.96
C THR A 14 6.49 -21.17 29.55
N VAL A 15 5.63 -21.22 28.53
CA VAL A 15 6.04 -20.98 27.14
C VAL A 15 6.31 -19.49 27.02
N THR A 16 7.53 -19.06 27.32
CA THR A 16 8.03 -17.74 26.95
C THR A 16 8.14 -17.72 25.43
N ILE A 17 7.10 -17.21 24.77
CA ILE A 17 7.12 -16.98 23.33
C ILE A 17 8.21 -15.92 23.09
N PRO A 18 9.33 -16.25 22.42
CA PRO A 18 10.34 -15.24 22.14
C PRO A 18 9.70 -14.19 21.25
N ILE A 19 9.72 -12.93 21.69
CA ILE A 19 9.30 -11.78 20.89
C ILE A 19 10.19 -11.80 19.64
N ARG A 20 9.62 -12.25 18.51
CA ARG A 20 10.32 -12.29 17.23
C ARG A 20 10.70 -10.86 16.88
N GLN A 21 11.98 -10.53 17.01
CA GLN A 21 12.51 -9.25 16.58
C GLN A 21 12.17 -9.07 15.09
N SER A 22 11.46 -7.99 14.77
CA SER A 22 11.10 -7.68 13.38
C SER A 22 12.38 -7.48 12.57
N ARG A 23 12.53 -8.23 11.48
CA ARG A 23 13.70 -8.13 10.60
C ARG A 23 13.86 -6.69 10.11
N LYS A 24 15.08 -6.14 10.19
CA LYS A 24 15.42 -4.83 9.65
C LYS A 24 15.03 -4.77 8.17
N ILE A 25 14.15 -3.84 7.82
CA ILE A 25 13.76 -3.58 6.44
C ILE A 25 14.86 -2.70 5.83
N ARG A 26 15.29 -3.03 4.61
CA ARG A 26 16.24 -2.20 3.86
C ARG A 26 15.60 -0.85 3.52
N SER A 27 16.37 0.23 3.60
CA SER A 27 15.90 1.60 3.34
C SER A 27 15.45 1.81 1.89
N ASP A 28 16.03 1.09 0.93
CA ASP A 28 15.72 1.19 -0.49
C ASP A 28 14.54 0.29 -0.92
N LYS A 29 13.90 -0.40 0.04
CA LYS A 29 12.79 -1.30 -0.27
C LYS A 29 11.59 -0.50 -0.77
N LYS A 30 11.28 -0.64 -2.06
CA LYS A 30 10.04 -0.14 -2.65
C LYS A 30 8.86 -1.02 -2.26
N ILE A 31 7.73 -0.37 -1.98
CA ILE A 31 6.49 -1.02 -1.59
C ILE A 31 5.53 -0.95 -2.79
N ASP A 32 4.93 -2.10 -3.11
CA ASP A 32 4.01 -2.23 -4.23
C ASP A 32 2.57 -2.02 -3.76
N ILE A 33 1.86 -1.10 -4.41
CA ILE A 33 0.44 -0.83 -4.19
C ILE A 33 -0.33 -1.21 -5.45
N LYS A 34 -1.38 -2.03 -5.27
CA LYS A 34 -2.31 -2.40 -6.34
C LYS A 34 -3.48 -1.43 -6.37
N ILE A 35 -3.65 -0.74 -7.48
CA ILE A 35 -4.70 0.26 -7.65
C ILE A 35 -5.70 -0.26 -8.69
N PRO A 36 -6.98 -0.43 -8.32
CA PRO A 36 -8.00 -0.81 -9.30
C PRO A 36 -8.22 0.33 -10.28
N VAL A 37 -8.28 0.00 -11.56
CA VAL A 37 -8.52 0.94 -12.65
C VAL A 37 -9.57 0.42 -13.61
N SER A 38 -10.33 1.32 -14.23
CA SER A 38 -11.19 0.99 -15.36
C SER A 38 -10.38 0.77 -16.64
N GLU A 39 -10.98 0.18 -17.68
CA GLU A 39 -10.29 -0.03 -18.96
C GLU A 39 -9.93 1.30 -19.65
N THR A 40 -10.81 2.30 -19.55
CA THR A 40 -10.56 3.64 -20.10
C THR A 40 -9.39 4.32 -19.40
N GLN A 41 -9.36 4.32 -18.06
CA GLN A 41 -8.23 4.82 -17.28
C GLN A 41 -6.94 4.06 -17.63
N ARG A 42 -7.01 2.74 -17.76
CA ARG A 42 -5.85 1.91 -18.13
C ARG A 42 -5.29 2.28 -19.50
N GLN A 43 -6.16 2.53 -20.48
CA GLN A 43 -5.74 2.98 -21.82
C GLN A 43 -5.08 4.35 -21.75
N LEU A 44 -5.69 5.32 -21.05
CA LEU A 44 -5.12 6.66 -20.86
C LEU A 44 -3.72 6.58 -20.24
N ILE A 45 -3.58 5.88 -19.11
CA ILE A 45 -2.31 5.71 -18.40
C ILE A 45 -1.24 5.07 -19.30
N ARG A 46 -1.62 4.09 -20.12
CA ARG A 46 -0.70 3.43 -21.05
C ARG A 46 -0.26 4.35 -22.18
N THR A 47 -1.18 5.12 -22.73
CA THR A 47 -0.88 6.12 -23.77
C THR A 47 0.04 7.20 -23.23
N SER A 48 -0.25 7.76 -22.04
CA SER A 48 0.61 8.75 -21.38
C SER A 48 2.00 8.19 -21.04
N ALA A 49 2.06 6.95 -20.53
CA ALA A 49 3.33 6.29 -20.26
C ALA A 49 4.17 6.11 -21.55
N PHE A 50 3.52 5.74 -22.66
CA PHE A 50 4.19 5.61 -23.96
C PHE A 50 4.72 6.96 -24.47
N GLN A 51 3.94 8.04 -24.34
CA GLN A 51 4.37 9.40 -24.70
C GLN A 51 5.60 9.85 -23.90
N GLU A 52 5.65 9.51 -22.61
CA GLU A 52 6.81 9.78 -21.75
C GLU A 52 7.96 8.77 -21.88
N LYS A 53 7.87 7.79 -22.79
CA LYS A 53 8.84 6.69 -22.97
C LYS A 53 9.11 5.89 -21.68
N ASN A 54 8.11 5.81 -20.80
CA ASN A 54 8.17 5.12 -19.52
C ASN A 54 7.34 3.82 -19.53
N SER A 55 7.71 2.85 -18.70
CA SER A 55 6.82 1.70 -18.44
C SER A 55 5.59 2.15 -17.64
N THR A 56 4.46 1.44 -17.81
CA THR A 56 3.20 1.78 -17.10
C THR A 56 3.39 1.84 -15.58
N THR A 57 4.18 0.94 -15.03
CA THR A 57 4.49 0.90 -13.58
C THR A 57 5.36 2.08 -13.15
N GLN A 58 6.37 2.45 -13.94
CA GLN A 58 7.22 3.62 -13.63
C GLN A 58 6.41 4.91 -13.70
N TYR A 59 5.62 5.07 -14.76
CA TYR A 59 4.75 6.21 -14.95
C TYR A 59 3.73 6.34 -13.80
N MET A 60 3.07 5.26 -13.42
CA MET A 60 2.14 5.26 -12.28
C MET A 60 2.85 5.62 -10.95
N SER A 61 4.05 5.10 -10.74
CA SER A 61 4.82 5.39 -9.52
C SER A 61 5.22 6.86 -9.46
N LYS A 62 5.65 7.43 -10.58
CA LYS A 62 5.99 8.85 -10.73
C LYS A 62 4.77 9.73 -10.47
N LEU A 63 3.67 9.46 -11.17
CA LEU A 63 2.42 10.21 -11.06
C LEU A 63 1.91 10.25 -9.61
N ILE A 64 1.83 9.12 -8.92
CA ILE A 64 1.39 9.12 -7.51
C ILE A 64 2.35 9.90 -6.62
N THR A 65 3.66 9.81 -6.87
CA THR A 65 4.65 10.52 -6.08
C THR A 65 4.51 12.03 -6.26
N GLU A 66 4.33 12.51 -7.49
CA GLU A 66 4.15 13.94 -7.80
C GLU A 66 2.88 14.49 -7.14
N TYR A 67 1.76 13.77 -7.25
CA TYR A 67 0.50 14.22 -6.65
C TYR A 67 0.48 14.13 -5.12
N LEU A 68 1.30 13.28 -4.51
CA LEU A 68 1.47 13.21 -3.05
C LEU A 68 2.31 14.37 -2.49
N GLU A 69 3.06 15.10 -3.32
CA GLU A 69 3.81 16.29 -2.90
C GLU A 69 2.97 17.58 -3.01
N ILE A 70 1.71 17.49 -3.45
CA ILE A 70 0.80 18.64 -3.51
C ILE A 70 0.31 18.98 -2.10
N ASP A 71 0.46 20.24 -1.68
CA ASP A 71 0.13 20.68 -0.31
C ASP A 71 -1.34 20.46 0.07
N TYR A 72 -2.26 20.67 -0.86
CA TYR A 72 -3.70 20.52 -0.65
C TYR A 72 -4.22 19.10 -0.95
N ILE A 73 -3.34 18.10 -1.07
CA ILE A 73 -3.76 16.74 -1.39
C ILE A 73 -4.71 16.17 -0.34
N SER A 74 -4.59 16.55 0.93
CA SER A 74 -5.48 16.11 2.02
C SER A 74 -6.93 16.56 1.85
N GLU A 75 -7.16 17.65 1.09
CA GLU A 75 -8.47 18.27 0.86
C GLU A 75 -9.18 17.73 -0.39
N ILE A 76 -8.58 16.77 -1.11
CA ILE A 76 -9.20 16.26 -2.34
C ILE A 76 -10.55 15.59 -2.07
N HIS A 77 -11.44 15.71 -3.05
CA HIS A 77 -12.76 15.11 -2.99
C HIS A 77 -12.67 13.59 -2.79
N ALA A 78 -13.56 13.07 -1.95
CA ALA A 78 -13.70 11.64 -1.75
C ALA A 78 -14.21 10.98 -3.05
N TYR A 79 -13.35 10.18 -3.69
CA TYR A 79 -13.77 9.28 -4.76
C TYR A 79 -14.25 7.96 -4.19
N GLU A 80 -15.30 7.41 -4.82
CA GLU A 80 -15.84 6.10 -4.49
C GLU A 80 -14.86 5.01 -4.92
N TYR A 81 -14.46 4.16 -3.97
CA TYR A 81 -13.60 3.03 -4.25
C TYR A 81 -14.43 1.89 -4.85
N ARG A 82 -14.16 1.54 -6.11
CA ARG A 82 -14.75 0.38 -6.77
C ARG A 82 -13.66 -0.57 -7.24
N ASP A 83 -13.73 -1.81 -6.78
CA ASP A 83 -12.79 -2.84 -7.23
C ASP A 83 -13.18 -3.36 -8.61
N THR A 84 -12.46 -2.91 -9.64
CA THR A 84 -12.67 -3.29 -11.04
C THR A 84 -12.02 -4.63 -11.41
N LYS A 85 -11.30 -5.29 -10.47
CA LYS A 85 -10.47 -6.49 -10.69
C LYS A 85 -9.32 -6.32 -11.71
N LYS A 86 -9.13 -5.13 -12.26
CA LYS A 86 -8.02 -4.77 -13.14
C LYS A 86 -7.11 -3.83 -12.37
N TYR A 87 -5.87 -4.24 -12.16
CA TYR A 87 -4.94 -3.49 -11.33
C TYR A 87 -3.77 -2.96 -12.12
N ILE A 88 -3.33 -1.75 -11.76
CA ILE A 88 -2.01 -1.24 -12.10
C ILE A 88 -1.20 -1.15 -10.81
N HIS A 89 0.08 -1.49 -10.93
CA HIS A 89 1.02 -1.50 -9.84
C HIS A 89 1.73 -0.15 -9.75
N ALA A 90 1.86 0.37 -8.53
CA ALA A 90 2.70 1.52 -8.21
C ALA A 90 3.76 1.09 -7.20
N LYS A 91 5.03 1.27 -7.55
CA LYS A 91 6.19 0.96 -6.70
C LYS A 91 6.68 2.25 -6.05
N LEU A 92 6.24 2.49 -4.83
CA LEU A 92 6.56 3.69 -4.07
C LEU A 92 7.78 3.47 -3.17
N GLU A 93 8.55 4.53 -2.95
CA GLU A 93 9.58 4.54 -1.93
C GLU A 93 8.97 4.56 -0.53
N GLN A 94 9.75 4.16 0.48
CA GLN A 94 9.25 4.06 1.85
C GLN A 94 8.72 5.41 2.36
N LYS A 95 9.37 6.53 2.04
CA LYS A 95 8.94 7.88 2.42
C LYS A 95 7.58 8.23 1.81
N THR A 96 7.43 8.04 0.51
CA THR A 96 6.19 8.30 -0.24
C THR A 96 5.05 7.39 0.21
N HIS A 97 5.36 6.11 0.46
CA HIS A 97 4.40 5.16 1.00
C HIS A 97 3.92 5.57 2.40
N SER A 98 4.81 6.02 3.29
CA SER A 98 4.41 6.51 4.62
C SER A 98 3.46 7.71 4.54
N LYS A 99 3.71 8.67 3.62
CA LYS A 99 2.78 9.78 3.38
C LYS A 99 1.40 9.29 2.92
N LEU A 100 1.37 8.34 1.99
CA LEU A 100 0.12 7.74 1.52
C LEU A 100 -0.64 7.03 2.64
N VAL A 101 0.08 6.32 3.52
CA VAL A 101 -0.52 5.68 4.70
C VAL A 101 -1.11 6.71 5.65
N GLN A 102 -0.41 7.82 5.89
CA GLN A 102 -0.91 8.89 6.73
C GLN A 102 -2.21 9.48 6.16
N LEU A 103 -2.25 9.81 4.86
CA LEU A 103 -3.47 10.27 4.19
C LEU A 103 -4.60 9.24 4.25
N ALA A 104 -4.28 7.95 4.11
CA ALA A 104 -5.26 6.88 4.24
C ALA A 104 -5.88 6.85 5.65
N ILE A 105 -5.08 7.10 6.70
CA ILE A 105 -5.56 7.20 8.08
C ILE A 105 -6.43 8.46 8.26
N GLU A 106 -5.97 9.61 7.78
CA GLU A 106 -6.70 10.89 7.86
C GLU A 106 -8.07 10.81 7.18
N TRP A 107 -8.14 10.14 6.03
CA TRP A 107 -9.38 9.92 5.29
C TRP A 107 -10.23 8.76 5.82
N GLY A 108 -9.73 7.96 6.75
CA GLY A 108 -10.42 6.77 7.25
C GLY A 108 -10.62 5.66 6.21
N VAL A 109 -9.69 5.50 5.26
CA VAL A 109 -9.81 4.52 4.16
C VAL A 109 -8.60 3.58 4.06
N SER A 110 -8.74 2.53 3.26
CA SER A 110 -7.61 1.64 2.94
C SER A 110 -6.56 2.37 2.07
N GLN A 111 -5.31 1.92 2.15
CA GLN A 111 -4.21 2.44 1.31
C GLN A 111 -4.54 2.37 -0.19
N ARG A 112 -5.24 1.30 -0.62
CA ARG A 112 -5.67 1.17 -2.03
C ARG A 112 -6.73 2.21 -2.40
N ALA A 113 -7.67 2.47 -1.50
CA ALA A 113 -8.69 3.50 -1.71
C ALA A 113 -8.07 4.91 -1.74
N ALA A 114 -7.13 5.20 -0.83
CA ALA A 114 -6.37 6.45 -0.84
C ALA A 114 -5.60 6.63 -2.16
N ALA A 115 -4.86 5.60 -2.60
CA ALA A 115 -4.16 5.61 -3.88
C ALA A 115 -5.10 5.81 -5.08
N THR A 116 -6.30 5.21 -5.02
CA THR A 116 -7.34 5.38 -6.06
C THR A 116 -7.87 6.81 -6.11
N ARG A 117 -8.09 7.45 -4.96
CA ARG A 117 -8.52 8.85 -4.88
C ARG A 117 -7.49 9.78 -5.52
N ILE A 118 -6.21 9.59 -5.18
CA ILE A 118 -5.11 10.37 -5.74
C ILE A 118 -5.02 10.16 -7.26
N LEU A 119 -5.16 8.91 -7.73
CA LEU A 119 -5.15 8.61 -9.16
C LEU A 119 -6.33 9.29 -9.88
N CYS A 120 -7.54 9.21 -9.34
CA CYS A 120 -8.72 9.85 -9.94
C CYS A 120 -8.59 11.38 -9.98
N PHE A 121 -7.98 11.97 -8.96
CA PHE A 121 -7.65 13.38 -8.95
C PHE A 121 -6.63 13.71 -10.05
N ALA A 122 -5.54 12.94 -10.13
CA ALA A 122 -4.50 13.14 -11.13
C ALA A 122 -5.01 13.04 -12.57
N LEU A 123 -5.83 12.03 -12.87
CA LEU A 123 -6.40 11.86 -14.21
C LEU A 123 -7.40 12.95 -14.59
N ARG A 124 -7.91 13.74 -13.63
CA ARG A 124 -8.82 14.85 -13.89
C ARG A 124 -8.07 16.16 -14.15
N THR A 125 -6.85 16.29 -13.64
CA THR A 125 -6.01 17.49 -13.76
C THR A 125 -4.98 17.39 -14.90
N MET A 126 -4.81 16.21 -15.49
CA MET A 126 -4.07 15.97 -16.73
C MET A 126 -4.85 16.43 -17.96
#